data_AF-A0A0B8P630-F1
#
_entry.id   AF-A0A0B8P630-F1
#
_cell.length_a   1.000
_cell.length_b   1.000
_cell.length_c   1.000
_cell.angle_alpha   90.00
_cell.angle_beta   90.00
_cell.angle_gamma   90.00
#
_symmetry.space_group_name_H-M   'P 1'
#
loop_
_entity.id
_entity.type
_entity.pdbx_description
1 polymer ?
#
loop_
_entity_poly.entity_id
_entity_poly.type
_entity_poly.pdbx_seq_one_letter_code
_entity_poly.pdbx_strand_id
1 'polypeptide(L)'
;MLMGLLNNYLQAKGDTELRRVARPLLIVEDPEGRLHPTHLARAWALLQMLPMQKILTTNSAVLLSAVPLSSIKRLVRKSDRTETKSIQSQMLSADELRRVGFHIRFHRSSALFARCWLLVEGETEVWLFNELAKLCGYDLAAEGVQIIEFAQSGLKSLLKVAKALDIDWHVVTDGDAAGKKYAHSVRSILNGEQERHRLTELPDKDIEHYLYNNGFEIFFKDMVKIPHDHPIPAKKVINRALKKHAKPDMALAIVEYCEKHGDAVVPILIRWTLKRVISMANGNT
;
A
#
# COMPACT_ATOMS: atom_id res chain seq x y z
N MET A 1 -19.76 8.39 -25.87
CA MET A 1 -18.89 9.32 -25.10
C MET A 1 -18.01 10.17 -26.00
N LEU A 2 -17.09 9.60 -26.79
CA LEU A 2 -16.17 10.36 -27.66
C LEU A 2 -16.86 11.29 -28.68
N MET A 3 -17.90 10.80 -29.36
CA MET A 3 -18.73 11.62 -30.27
C MET A 3 -19.41 12.79 -29.55
N GLY A 4 -19.85 12.58 -28.31
CA GLY A 4 -20.43 13.63 -27.47
C GLY A 4 -19.38 14.66 -27.02
N LEU A 5 -18.17 14.22 -26.69
CA LEU A 5 -17.04 15.11 -26.38
C LEU A 5 -16.64 15.96 -27.59
N LEU A 6 -16.60 15.35 -28.78
CA LEU A 6 -16.30 16.06 -30.03
C LEU A 6 -17.39 17.08 -30.36
N ASN A 7 -18.66 16.69 -30.20
CA ASN A 7 -19.78 17.60 -30.39
C ASN A 7 -19.75 18.76 -29.38
N ASN A 8 -19.51 18.47 -28.10
CA ASN A 8 -19.37 19.51 -27.08
C ASN A 8 -18.17 20.43 -27.36
N TYR A 9 -17.07 19.90 -27.87
CA TYR A 9 -15.93 20.71 -28.30
C TYR A 9 -16.29 21.65 -29.45
N LEU A 10 -17.00 21.15 -30.47
CA LEU A 10 -17.48 21.95 -31.59
C LEU A 10 -18.50 23.01 -31.14
N GLN A 11 -19.41 22.66 -30.23
CA GLN A 11 -20.39 23.57 -29.67
C GLN A 11 -19.74 24.63 -28.76
N ALA A 12 -18.77 24.25 -27.93
CA ALA A 12 -18.06 25.16 -27.02
C ALA A 12 -17.20 26.20 -27.76
N LYS A 13 -16.79 25.91 -29.00
CA LYS A 13 -16.13 26.91 -29.86
C LYS A 13 -17.07 28.08 -30.18
N GLY A 14 -18.37 27.81 -30.38
CA GLY A 14 -19.37 28.80 -30.79
C GLY A 14 -18.97 29.58 -32.04
N ASP A 15 -19.50 30.79 -32.19
CA ASP A 15 -19.14 31.75 -33.25
C ASP A 15 -17.87 32.55 -32.93
N THR A 16 -17.25 32.30 -31.78
CA THR A 16 -16.06 33.00 -31.31
C THR A 16 -14.81 32.60 -32.11
N GLU A 17 -14.14 33.58 -32.72
CA GLU A 17 -12.81 33.39 -33.28
C GLU A 17 -11.79 33.14 -32.17
N LEU A 18 -11.38 31.89 -32.02
CA LEU A 18 -10.30 31.52 -31.11
C LEU A 18 -8.97 32.04 -31.66
N ARG A 19 -8.19 32.68 -30.80
CA ARG A 19 -6.79 33.06 -31.13
C ARG A 19 -6.04 31.82 -31.61
N ARG A 20 -5.13 31.98 -32.57
CA ARG A 20 -4.34 30.88 -33.16
C ARG A 20 -3.57 30.02 -32.14
N VAL A 21 -3.27 30.59 -30.97
CA VAL A 21 -2.57 29.92 -29.85
C VAL A 21 -3.49 29.42 -28.73
N ALA A 22 -4.80 29.59 -28.86
CA ALA A 22 -5.76 29.10 -27.89
C ALA A 22 -5.70 27.57 -27.85
N ARG A 23 -5.44 27.01 -26.66
CA ARG A 23 -5.47 25.57 -26.43
C ARG A 23 -6.71 25.23 -25.63
N PRO A 24 -7.53 24.28 -26.11
CA PRO A 24 -8.72 23.91 -25.38
C PRO A 24 -8.37 23.14 -24.09
N LEU A 25 -9.22 23.33 -23.09
CA LEU A 25 -9.18 22.61 -21.81
C LEU A 25 -10.35 21.63 -21.78
N LEU A 26 -10.06 20.35 -21.52
CA LEU A 26 -11.07 19.33 -21.28
C LEU A 26 -11.08 18.96 -19.81
N ILE A 27 -12.23 19.11 -19.17
CA ILE A 27 -12.46 18.65 -17.80
C ILE A 27 -13.40 17.44 -17.87
N VAL A 28 -13.02 16.36 -17.22
CA VAL A 28 -13.84 15.15 -17.13
C VAL A 28 -13.91 14.74 -15.66
N GLU A 29 -15.10 14.35 -15.23
CA GLU A 29 -15.35 13.90 -13.86
C GLU A 29 -15.76 12.42 -13.88
N ASP A 30 -15.09 11.61 -13.06
CA ASP A 30 -15.34 10.19 -12.81
C ASP A 30 -15.73 9.38 -14.08
N PRO A 31 -14.86 9.34 -15.11
CA PRO A 31 -15.13 8.66 -16.39
C PRO A 31 -15.40 7.16 -16.23
N GLU A 32 -14.98 6.55 -15.13
CA GLU A 32 -15.19 5.15 -14.79
C GLU A 32 -16.61 4.80 -14.39
N GLY A 33 -17.44 5.77 -13.98
CA GLY A 33 -18.70 5.51 -13.26
C GLY A 33 -19.72 4.63 -14.02
N ARG A 34 -19.56 4.47 -15.34
CA ARG A 34 -20.40 3.61 -16.18
C ARG A 34 -19.60 2.72 -17.16
N LEU A 35 -18.27 2.68 -17.03
CA LEU A 35 -17.42 1.97 -17.97
C LEU A 35 -16.79 0.75 -17.30
N HIS A 36 -16.97 -0.41 -17.94
CA HIS A 36 -16.15 -1.58 -17.64
C HIS A 36 -14.64 -1.20 -17.75
N PRO A 37 -13.75 -1.72 -16.89
CA PRO A 37 -12.32 -1.37 -16.90
C PRO A 37 -11.65 -1.41 -18.28
N THR A 38 -11.98 -2.41 -19.10
CA THR A 38 -11.47 -2.52 -20.48
C THR A 38 -11.91 -1.36 -21.37
N HIS A 39 -13.16 -0.92 -21.26
CA HIS A 39 -13.68 0.21 -22.03
C HIS A 39 -13.09 1.53 -21.54
N LEU A 40 -12.90 1.67 -20.23
CA LEU A 40 -12.23 2.82 -19.63
C LEU A 40 -10.80 2.96 -20.14
N ALA A 41 -10.02 1.87 -20.15
CA ALA A 41 -8.65 1.87 -20.66
C ALA A 41 -8.58 2.26 -22.15
N ARG A 42 -9.50 1.74 -22.99
CA ARG A 42 -9.58 2.12 -24.41
C ARG A 42 -9.98 3.58 -24.60
N ALA A 43 -10.99 4.05 -23.88
CA ALA A 43 -11.41 5.45 -23.92
C ALA A 43 -10.27 6.38 -23.49
N TRP A 44 -9.52 6.00 -22.46
CA TRP A 44 -8.36 6.73 -21.99
C TRP A 44 -7.25 6.81 -23.04
N ALA A 45 -6.93 5.70 -23.70
CA ALA A 45 -5.93 5.69 -24.78
C ALA A 45 -6.30 6.67 -25.92
N LEU A 46 -7.58 6.73 -26.29
CA LEU A 46 -8.07 7.69 -27.29
C LEU A 46 -8.01 9.14 -26.77
N LEU A 47 -8.38 9.38 -25.51
CA LEU A 47 -8.30 10.70 -24.89
C LEU A 47 -6.86 11.23 -24.82
N GLN A 48 -5.87 10.34 -24.63
CA GLN A 48 -4.46 10.74 -24.61
C GLN A 48 -4.02 11.33 -25.95
N MET A 49 -4.54 10.85 -27.08
CA MET A 49 -4.16 11.31 -28.42
C MET A 49 -4.62 12.74 -28.75
N LEU A 50 -5.62 13.27 -28.04
CA LEU A 50 -6.14 14.62 -28.31
C LEU A 50 -5.12 15.70 -27.92
N PRO A 51 -4.75 16.66 -28.79
CA PRO A 51 -3.72 17.66 -28.50
C PRO A 51 -4.24 18.82 -27.62
N MET A 52 -4.82 18.50 -26.48
CA MET A 52 -5.44 19.45 -25.55
C MET A 52 -5.03 19.19 -24.10
N GLN A 53 -5.19 20.18 -23.23
CA GLN A 53 -4.98 20.00 -21.79
C GLN A 53 -6.17 19.25 -21.20
N LYS A 54 -5.92 18.21 -20.41
CA LYS A 54 -6.97 17.44 -19.73
C LYS A 54 -6.82 17.55 -18.23
N ILE A 55 -7.91 17.82 -17.54
CA ILE A 55 -8.03 17.74 -16.09
C ILE A 55 -9.08 16.68 -15.79
N LEU A 56 -8.73 15.72 -14.95
CA LEU A 56 -9.55 14.56 -14.67
C LEU A 56 -9.66 14.35 -13.16
N THR A 57 -10.87 14.16 -12.65
CA THR A 57 -11.10 13.52 -11.35
C THR A 57 -11.41 12.05 -11.56
N THR A 58 -10.88 11.18 -10.71
CA THR A 58 -10.99 9.73 -10.84
C THR A 58 -10.83 9.07 -9.47
N ASN A 59 -11.70 8.12 -9.19
CA ASN A 59 -11.61 7.11 -8.14
C ASN A 59 -11.14 5.75 -8.70
N SER A 60 -10.86 5.67 -10.00
CA SER A 60 -10.35 4.47 -10.66
C SER A 60 -8.84 4.27 -10.51
N ALA A 61 -8.47 3.17 -9.85
CA ALA A 61 -7.08 2.69 -9.78
C ALA A 61 -6.52 2.32 -11.17
N VAL A 62 -7.38 1.95 -12.12
CA VAL A 62 -6.99 1.65 -13.51
C VAL A 62 -6.45 2.90 -14.19
N LEU A 63 -7.12 4.05 -14.03
CA LEU A 63 -6.66 5.31 -14.60
C LEU A 63 -5.39 5.83 -13.93
N LEU A 64 -5.27 5.71 -12.61
CA LEU A 64 -4.04 6.07 -11.90
C LEU A 64 -2.83 5.26 -12.40
N SER A 65 -3.04 3.99 -12.77
CA SER A 65 -1.96 3.14 -13.31
C SER A 65 -1.50 3.59 -14.72
N ALA A 66 -2.38 4.24 -15.47
CA ALA A 66 -2.18 4.62 -16.87
C ALA A 66 -1.58 6.03 -17.05
N VAL A 67 -1.31 6.77 -15.96
CA VAL A 67 -0.78 8.14 -16.02
C VAL A 67 0.58 8.27 -15.30
N PRO A 68 1.46 9.18 -15.75
CA PRO A 68 2.72 9.44 -15.03
C PRO A 68 2.47 9.88 -13.57
N LEU A 69 3.28 9.42 -12.63
CA LEU A 69 3.15 9.77 -11.20
C LEU A 69 3.20 11.29 -10.96
N SER A 70 4.00 12.02 -11.74
CA SER A 70 4.11 13.48 -11.66
C SER A 70 2.83 14.23 -12.05
N SER A 71 1.95 13.59 -12.84
CA SER A 71 0.66 14.15 -13.25
C SER A 71 -0.44 13.96 -12.20
N ILE A 72 -0.23 13.05 -11.23
CA ILE A 72 -1.21 12.74 -10.20
C ILE A 72 -1.19 13.84 -9.15
N LYS A 73 -2.38 14.39 -8.88
CA LYS A 73 -2.65 15.34 -7.80
C LYS A 73 -3.63 14.68 -6.84
N ARG A 74 -3.21 14.50 -5.58
CA ARG A 74 -4.08 13.98 -4.51
C ARG A 74 -4.69 15.15 -3.77
N LEU A 75 -6.02 15.17 -3.68
CA LEU A 75 -6.74 16.14 -2.86
C LEU A 75 -6.91 15.55 -1.46
N VAL A 76 -6.41 16.25 -0.45
CA VAL A 76 -6.44 15.82 0.94
C VAL A 76 -7.28 16.81 1.74
N ARG A 77 -8.37 16.30 2.32
CA ARG A 77 -9.21 17.09 3.20
C ARG A 77 -8.54 17.22 4.57
N LYS A 78 -8.46 18.45 5.07
CA LYS A 78 -8.12 18.80 6.46
C LYS A 78 -9.37 19.41 7.11
N SER A 79 -9.31 19.66 8.41
CA SER A 79 -10.44 20.17 9.20
C SER A 79 -11.02 21.49 8.66
N ASP A 80 -10.17 22.36 8.11
CA ASP A 80 -10.52 23.72 7.66
C ASP A 80 -10.42 23.92 6.15
N ARG A 81 -9.73 23.05 5.42
CA ARG A 81 -9.43 23.23 3.99
C ARG A 81 -9.17 21.92 3.25
N THR A 82 -9.13 21.99 1.93
CA THR A 82 -8.60 20.92 1.08
C THR A 82 -7.25 21.33 0.53
N GLU A 83 -6.23 20.48 0.73
CA GLU A 83 -4.89 20.70 0.22
C GLU A 83 -4.62 19.80 -0.99
N THR A 84 -3.89 20.33 -1.97
CA THR A 84 -3.43 19.55 -3.12
C THR A 84 -2.00 19.06 -2.88
N LYS A 85 -1.81 17.75 -2.93
CA LYS A 85 -0.51 17.07 -2.78
C LYS A 85 -0.07 16.47 -4.10
N SER A 86 1.23 16.49 -4.37
CA SER A 86 1.78 15.93 -5.61
C SER A 86 3.25 15.63 -5.52
N ILE A 87 3.70 14.67 -6.32
CA ILE A 87 5.11 14.32 -6.43
C ILE A 87 5.79 15.30 -7.38
N GLN A 88 6.75 16.07 -6.87
CA GLN A 88 7.55 16.97 -7.69
C GLN A 88 8.53 16.19 -8.57
N SER A 89 8.74 16.65 -9.82
CA SER A 89 9.54 15.93 -10.81
C SER A 89 11.00 15.65 -10.40
N GLN A 90 11.56 16.45 -9.49
CA GLN A 90 12.95 16.31 -9.01
C GLN A 90 13.07 15.54 -7.67
N MET A 91 11.95 15.10 -7.09
CA MET A 91 11.95 14.46 -5.77
C MET A 91 12.49 13.02 -5.79
N LEU A 92 12.29 12.32 -6.91
CA LEU A 92 12.71 10.94 -7.11
C LEU A 92 13.78 10.89 -8.20
N SER A 93 14.84 10.13 -7.97
CA SER A 93 15.79 9.80 -9.03
C SER A 93 15.11 8.93 -10.11
N ALA A 94 15.74 8.80 -11.28
CA ALA A 94 15.20 7.96 -12.35
C ALA A 94 14.98 6.50 -11.92
N ASP A 95 15.89 5.95 -11.10
CA ASP A 95 15.76 4.59 -10.59
C ASP A 95 14.68 4.47 -9.49
N GLU A 96 14.57 5.46 -8.59
CA GLU A 96 13.49 5.50 -7.60
C GLU A 96 12.12 5.59 -8.29
N LEU A 97 11.99 6.45 -9.30
CA LEU A 97 10.78 6.62 -10.09
C LEU A 97 10.40 5.33 -10.82
N ARG A 98 11.38 4.60 -11.37
CA ARG A 98 11.17 3.29 -12.02
C ARG A 98 10.64 2.26 -11.02
N ARG A 99 11.26 2.15 -9.84
CA ARG A 99 10.85 1.19 -8.79
C ARG A 99 9.45 1.50 -8.27
N VAL A 100 9.17 2.75 -7.89
CA VAL A 100 7.83 3.18 -7.45
C VAL A 100 6.81 3.01 -8.58
N GLY A 101 7.16 3.39 -9.81
CA GLY A 101 6.31 3.24 -10.97
C GLY A 101 5.91 1.78 -11.22
N PHE A 102 6.84 0.85 -11.03
CA PHE A 102 6.55 -0.58 -11.15
C PHE A 102 5.68 -1.08 -9.98
N HIS A 103 6.16 -0.98 -8.75
CA HIS A 103 5.52 -1.64 -7.61
C HIS A 103 4.26 -0.95 -7.10
N ILE A 104 4.17 0.38 -7.22
CA ILE A 104 3.00 1.16 -6.79
C ILE A 104 2.10 1.45 -7.99
N ARG A 105 2.58 2.19 -8.99
CA ARG A 105 1.69 2.64 -10.07
C ARG A 105 1.13 1.47 -10.89
N PHE A 106 1.94 0.50 -11.30
CA PHE A 106 1.46 -0.60 -12.15
C PHE A 106 0.80 -1.73 -11.36
N HIS A 107 1.38 -2.15 -10.24
CA HIS A 107 0.90 -3.33 -9.50
C HIS A 107 -0.03 -3.02 -8.32
N ARG A 108 0.03 -1.82 -7.73
CA ARG A 108 -0.71 -1.47 -6.50
C ARG A 108 -1.26 -0.06 -6.57
N SER A 109 -1.90 0.33 -7.68
CA SER A 109 -2.36 1.71 -7.89
C SER A 109 -3.41 2.15 -6.87
N SER A 110 -4.16 1.20 -6.29
CA SER A 110 -5.07 1.44 -5.17
C SER A 110 -4.37 2.02 -3.94
N ALA A 111 -3.07 1.73 -3.74
CA ALA A 111 -2.29 2.30 -2.65
C ALA A 111 -2.23 3.82 -2.68
N LEU A 112 -2.36 4.45 -3.86
CA LEU A 112 -2.39 5.92 -3.97
C LEU A 112 -3.67 6.55 -3.38
N PHE A 113 -4.73 5.76 -3.19
CA PHE A 113 -5.95 6.19 -2.49
C PHE A 113 -5.90 5.94 -0.99
N ALA A 114 -4.97 5.12 -0.51
CA ALA A 114 -4.89 4.75 0.90
C ALA A 114 -4.69 5.98 1.79
N ARG A 115 -5.29 5.95 2.98
CA ARG A 115 -5.03 6.90 4.05
C ARG A 115 -3.73 6.58 4.76
N CYS A 116 -3.44 5.29 4.94
CA CYS A 116 -2.20 4.82 5.56
C CYS A 116 -1.58 3.63 4.81
N TRP A 117 -0.25 3.58 4.76
CA TRP A 117 0.55 2.46 4.28
C TRP A 117 1.16 1.68 5.44
N LEU A 118 0.92 0.38 5.47
CA LEU A 118 1.68 -0.54 6.31
C LEU A 118 2.82 -1.12 5.48
N LEU A 119 4.03 -0.66 5.73
CA LEU A 119 5.24 -1.05 5.01
C LEU A 119 5.87 -2.26 5.71
N VAL A 120 6.01 -3.37 5.00
CA VAL A 120 6.59 -4.64 5.51
C VAL A 120 7.74 -5.11 4.63
N GLU A 121 8.66 -5.93 5.18
CA GLU A 121 9.86 -6.36 4.46
C GLU A 121 9.52 -7.30 3.31
N GLY A 122 8.79 -8.38 3.57
CA GLY A 122 8.50 -9.44 2.60
C GLY A 122 7.02 -9.74 2.35
N GLU A 123 6.79 -10.64 1.40
CA GLU A 123 5.46 -11.15 1.05
C GLU A 123 4.79 -11.92 2.20
N THR A 124 5.57 -12.61 3.05
CA THR A 124 4.99 -13.42 4.14
C THR A 124 4.17 -12.54 5.09
N GLU A 125 4.73 -11.38 5.41
CA GLU A 125 4.16 -10.38 6.28
C GLU A 125 2.93 -9.73 5.64
N VAL A 126 2.92 -9.54 4.31
CA VAL A 126 1.73 -9.08 3.60
C VAL A 126 0.55 -10.03 3.83
N TRP A 127 0.76 -11.33 3.69
CA TRP A 127 -0.29 -12.32 3.94
C TRP A 127 -0.68 -12.34 5.41
N LEU A 128 0.31 -12.43 6.30
CA LEU A 128 0.06 -12.56 7.73
C LEU A 128 -0.69 -11.35 8.31
N PHE A 129 -0.25 -10.11 8.02
CA PHE A 129 -0.91 -8.93 8.57
C PHE A 129 -2.34 -8.75 8.02
N ASN A 130 -2.60 -9.11 6.76
CA ASN A 130 -3.95 -9.08 6.21
C ASN A 130 -4.87 -10.03 6.97
N GLU A 131 -4.40 -11.25 7.20
CA GLU A 131 -5.20 -12.28 7.86
C GLU A 131 -5.36 -12.03 9.36
N LEU A 132 -4.29 -11.62 10.06
CA LEU A 132 -4.36 -11.25 11.47
C LEU A 132 -5.23 -10.01 11.70
N ALA A 133 -5.31 -9.08 10.74
CA ALA A 133 -6.23 -7.95 10.81
C ALA A 133 -7.68 -8.40 10.79
N LYS A 134 -8.05 -9.30 9.87
CA LYS A 134 -9.41 -9.86 9.80
C LYS A 134 -9.81 -10.55 11.09
N LEU A 135 -8.90 -11.35 11.67
CA LEU A 135 -9.10 -12.00 12.97
C LEU A 135 -9.31 -10.98 14.09
N CYS A 136 -8.61 -9.85 14.05
CA CYS A 136 -8.83 -8.75 14.99
C CYS A 136 -10.10 -7.93 14.71
N GLY A 137 -10.93 -8.34 13.74
CA GLY A 137 -12.16 -7.66 13.35
C GLY A 137 -11.97 -6.44 12.45
N TYR A 138 -10.80 -6.31 11.80
CA TYR A 138 -10.49 -5.17 10.93
C TYR A 138 -10.38 -5.60 9.47
N ASP A 139 -11.11 -4.90 8.59
CA ASP A 139 -10.85 -4.92 7.15
C ASP A 139 -9.92 -3.73 6.82
N LEU A 140 -8.64 -4.03 6.61
CA LEU A 140 -7.63 -3.00 6.32
C LEU A 140 -7.99 -2.17 5.09
N ALA A 141 -8.54 -2.78 4.04
CA ALA A 141 -8.90 -2.07 2.82
C ALA A 141 -10.06 -1.10 3.08
N ALA A 142 -11.07 -1.52 3.85
CA ALA A 142 -12.18 -0.67 4.26
C ALA A 142 -11.71 0.48 5.18
N GLU A 143 -10.74 0.23 6.05
CA GLU A 143 -10.09 1.25 6.88
C GLU A 143 -9.13 2.16 6.08
N GLY A 144 -9.00 1.98 4.76
CA GLY A 144 -8.10 2.78 3.93
C GLY A 144 -6.63 2.54 4.24
N VAL A 145 -6.28 1.36 4.76
CA VAL A 145 -4.92 0.88 4.98
C VAL A 145 -4.51 -0.04 3.83
N GLN A 146 -3.31 0.17 3.28
CA GLN A 146 -2.75 -0.72 2.26
C GLN A 146 -1.40 -1.26 2.73
N ILE A 147 -1.23 -2.58 2.67
CA ILE A 147 0.04 -3.23 3.01
C ILE A 147 0.94 -3.27 1.77
N ILE A 148 2.18 -2.82 1.91
CA ILE A 148 3.13 -2.72 0.81
C ILE A 148 4.46 -3.34 1.23
N GLU A 149 4.87 -4.35 0.48
CA GLU A 149 6.22 -4.91 0.57
C GLU A 149 7.25 -3.92 0.01
N PHE A 150 8.28 -3.60 0.80
CA PHE A 150 9.30 -2.65 0.41
C PHE A 150 10.66 -3.25 0.03
N ALA A 151 10.90 -4.56 0.22
CA ALA A 151 12.17 -5.17 -0.17
C ALA A 151 12.51 -4.94 -1.65
N GLN A 152 11.52 -5.08 -2.54
CA GLN A 152 11.70 -4.84 -3.98
C GLN A 152 11.55 -3.36 -4.36
N SER A 153 10.58 -2.66 -3.74
CA SER A 153 10.23 -1.27 -4.05
C SER A 153 11.27 -0.25 -3.56
N GLY A 154 12.01 -0.59 -2.51
CA GLY A 154 12.92 0.29 -1.80
C GLY A 154 12.20 1.20 -0.80
N LEU A 155 12.48 1.02 0.49
CA LEU A 155 11.84 1.76 1.59
C LEU A 155 11.93 3.28 1.43
N LYS A 156 13.11 3.84 1.17
CA LYS A 156 13.32 5.29 1.09
C LYS A 156 12.46 5.94 -0.01
N SER A 157 12.34 5.28 -1.17
CA SER A 157 11.52 5.76 -2.29
C SER A 157 10.03 5.80 -1.92
N LEU A 158 9.55 4.76 -1.25
CA LEU A 158 8.17 4.71 -0.77
C LEU A 158 7.88 5.79 0.28
N LEU A 159 8.78 5.99 1.24
CA LEU A 159 8.63 7.04 2.25
C LEU A 159 8.60 8.45 1.64
N LYS A 160 9.43 8.72 0.62
CA LYS A 160 9.38 9.98 -0.14
C LYS A 160 8.01 10.18 -0.78
N VAL A 161 7.46 9.15 -1.43
CA VAL A 161 6.15 9.21 -2.09
C VAL A 161 5.02 9.39 -1.09
N ALA A 162 5.02 8.63 0.00
CA ALA A 162 4.03 8.73 1.06
C ALA A 162 3.98 10.16 1.64
N LYS A 163 5.15 10.73 1.97
CA LYS A 163 5.27 12.12 2.43
C LYS A 163 4.79 13.13 1.38
N ALA A 164 5.16 12.96 0.11
CA ALA A 164 4.77 13.88 -0.97
C ALA A 164 3.26 13.92 -1.20
N LEU A 165 2.60 12.79 -1.03
CA LEU A 165 1.17 12.62 -1.22
C LEU A 165 0.37 12.77 0.06
N ASP A 166 1.02 13.01 1.20
CA ASP A 166 0.40 13.08 2.55
C ASP A 166 -0.36 11.80 2.91
N ILE A 167 0.22 10.64 2.57
CA ILE A 167 -0.25 9.32 2.98
C ILE A 167 0.49 8.96 4.26
N ASP A 168 -0.24 8.63 5.31
CA ASP A 168 0.39 8.14 6.53
C ASP A 168 1.10 6.82 6.28
N TRP A 169 2.11 6.52 7.08
CA TRP A 169 2.85 5.29 6.92
C TRP A 169 3.36 4.77 8.26
N HIS A 170 3.49 3.45 8.35
CA HIS A 170 4.09 2.73 9.44
C HIS A 170 4.96 1.61 8.89
N VAL A 171 6.19 1.46 9.39
CA VAL A 171 7.14 0.43 8.95
C VAL A 171 7.23 -0.66 9.99
N VAL A 172 7.11 -1.91 9.57
CA VAL A 172 7.48 -3.08 10.35
C VAL A 172 8.78 -3.63 9.78
N THR A 173 9.75 -3.87 10.66
CA THR A 173 11.04 -4.47 10.28
C THR A 173 11.34 -5.69 11.12
N ASP A 174 12.06 -6.64 10.54
CA ASP A 174 12.60 -7.81 11.20
C ASP A 174 13.69 -7.43 12.22
N GLY A 175 13.95 -8.32 13.18
CA GLY A 175 14.98 -8.11 14.21
C GLY A 175 16.41 -8.44 13.76
N ASP A 176 16.60 -8.81 12.48
CA ASP A 176 17.89 -9.17 11.93
C ASP A 176 18.78 -7.96 11.57
N ALA A 177 19.96 -8.22 10.98
CA ALA A 177 20.89 -7.16 10.63
C ALA A 177 20.40 -6.26 9.47
N ALA A 178 19.54 -6.76 8.59
CA ALA A 178 18.96 -5.98 7.50
C ALA A 178 17.81 -5.10 8.03
N GLY A 179 16.91 -5.68 8.83
CA GLY A 179 15.82 -4.97 9.52
C GLY A 179 16.33 -3.80 10.35
N LYS A 180 17.42 -3.98 11.09
CA LYS A 180 18.09 -2.88 11.83
C LYS A 180 18.57 -1.74 10.94
N LYS A 181 19.01 -2.01 9.70
CA LYS A 181 19.40 -0.96 8.74
C LYS A 181 18.18 -0.20 8.22
N TYR A 182 17.06 -0.90 8.01
CA TYR A 182 15.80 -0.28 7.63
C TYR A 182 15.27 0.60 8.77
N ALA A 183 15.24 0.09 9.99
CA ALA A 183 14.87 0.84 11.20
C ALA A 183 15.73 2.11 11.37
N HIS A 184 17.06 2.00 11.22
CA HIS A 184 17.94 3.17 11.24
C HIS A 184 17.61 4.18 10.12
N SER A 185 17.30 3.69 8.92
CA SER A 185 16.88 4.57 7.81
C SER A 185 15.56 5.29 8.12
N VAL A 186 14.60 4.62 8.76
CA VAL A 186 13.34 5.24 9.21
C VAL A 186 13.63 6.33 10.24
N ARG A 187 14.42 6.02 11.27
CA ARG A 187 14.82 6.98 12.32
C ARG A 187 15.47 8.23 11.75
N SER A 188 16.30 8.09 10.71
CA SER A 188 16.95 9.24 10.05
C SER A 188 15.97 10.19 9.34
N ILE A 189 14.72 9.75 9.12
CA ILE A 189 13.67 10.46 8.37
C ILE A 189 12.56 10.97 9.32
N LEU A 190 12.60 10.60 10.61
CA LEU A 190 11.67 11.06 11.65
C LEU A 190 11.96 12.53 11.99
N ASN A 191 11.24 13.45 11.36
CA ASN A 191 11.38 14.89 11.59
C ASN A 191 10.59 15.32 12.85
N GLY A 192 10.94 14.78 14.02
CA GLY A 192 10.23 15.04 15.28
C GLY A 192 8.94 14.23 15.48
N GLU A 193 8.62 13.33 14.55
CA GLU A 193 7.53 12.37 14.72
C GLU A 193 7.88 11.31 15.76
N GLN A 194 6.88 10.84 16.50
CA GLN A 194 7.08 9.77 17.49
C GLN A 194 7.43 8.47 16.79
N GLU A 195 8.60 7.91 17.12
CA GLU A 195 9.11 6.66 16.54
C GLU A 195 8.10 5.52 16.62
N ARG A 196 7.44 5.37 17.78
CA ARG A 196 6.38 4.37 17.96
C ARG A 196 5.27 4.48 16.91
N HIS A 197 4.95 5.66 16.39
CA HIS A 197 3.91 5.82 15.37
C HIS A 197 4.38 5.41 13.98
N ARG A 198 5.69 5.35 13.72
CA ARG A 198 6.26 5.17 12.39
C ARG A 198 7.04 3.87 12.22
N LEU A 199 7.47 3.24 13.30
CA LEU A 199 8.34 2.07 13.29
C LEU A 199 7.90 1.04 14.35
N THR A 200 7.90 -0.22 13.94
CA THR A 200 7.87 -1.39 14.82
C THR A 200 8.98 -2.34 14.41
N GLU A 201 9.97 -2.51 15.29
CA GLU A 201 10.99 -3.56 15.14
C GLU A 201 10.52 -4.84 15.84
N LEU A 202 10.54 -5.96 15.14
CA LEU A 202 10.30 -7.27 15.75
C LEU A 202 11.45 -7.61 16.71
N PRO A 203 11.15 -8.15 17.91
CA PRO A 203 12.18 -8.51 18.88
C PRO A 203 12.97 -9.76 18.47
N ASP A 204 12.32 -10.63 17.70
CA ASP A 204 12.92 -11.85 17.16
C ASP A 204 13.45 -11.64 15.75
N LYS A 205 14.22 -12.61 15.28
CA LYS A 205 14.96 -12.54 14.00
C LYS A 205 14.07 -12.16 12.81
N ASP A 206 12.91 -12.77 12.72
CA ASP A 206 11.91 -12.60 11.65
C ASP A 206 10.53 -12.92 12.23
N ILE A 207 9.47 -12.69 11.44
CA ILE A 207 8.10 -12.84 11.91
C ILE A 207 7.74 -14.27 12.32
N GLU A 208 8.32 -15.28 11.67
CA GLU A 208 8.07 -16.68 12.01
C GLU A 208 8.68 -17.04 13.37
N HIS A 209 9.91 -16.59 13.66
CA HIS A 209 10.51 -16.77 14.98
C HIS A 209 9.73 -16.00 16.05
N TYR A 210 9.24 -14.79 15.72
CA TYR A 210 8.39 -14.01 16.62
C TYR A 210 7.12 -14.76 16.98
N LEU A 211 6.38 -15.28 16.00
CA LEU A 211 5.17 -16.07 16.23
C LEU A 211 5.46 -17.32 17.06
N TYR A 212 6.51 -18.08 16.70
CA TYR A 212 6.89 -19.29 17.43
C TYR A 212 7.07 -19.02 18.92
N ASN A 213 7.79 -17.95 19.27
CA ASN A 213 8.08 -17.56 20.65
C ASN A 213 6.87 -16.92 21.38
N ASN A 214 5.81 -16.56 20.65
CA ASN A 214 4.64 -15.85 21.18
C ASN A 214 3.34 -16.64 20.94
N GLY A 215 3.33 -17.94 21.23
CA GLY A 215 2.11 -18.76 21.29
C GLY A 215 1.86 -19.68 20.08
N PHE A 216 2.71 -19.64 19.05
CA PHE A 216 2.57 -20.51 17.86
C PHE A 216 3.54 -21.70 17.86
N GLU A 217 4.23 -21.99 18.97
CA GLU A 217 5.13 -23.16 19.04
C GLU A 217 4.42 -24.47 18.68
N ILE A 218 3.24 -24.73 19.27
CA ILE A 218 2.45 -25.94 19.01
C ILE A 218 2.03 -25.99 17.54
N PHE A 219 1.54 -24.88 17.00
CA PHE A 219 1.19 -24.73 15.59
C PHE A 219 2.35 -25.14 14.66
N PHE A 220 3.55 -24.61 14.88
CA PHE A 220 4.71 -24.93 14.05
C PHE A 220 5.11 -26.39 14.19
N LYS A 221 5.06 -26.98 15.39
CA LYS A 221 5.37 -28.41 15.63
C LYS A 221 4.35 -29.33 14.95
N ASP A 222 3.07 -29.00 15.00
CA ASP A 222 1.99 -29.77 14.36
C ASP A 222 2.15 -29.80 12.83
N MET A 223 2.50 -28.66 12.23
CA MET A 223 2.69 -28.54 10.78
C MET A 223 3.80 -29.47 10.24
N VAL A 224 4.85 -29.68 11.04
CA VAL A 224 5.94 -30.61 10.72
C VAL A 224 5.80 -32.00 11.36
N LYS A 225 4.67 -32.30 12.01
CA LYS A 225 4.35 -33.56 12.68
C LYS A 225 5.42 -33.99 13.71
N ILE A 226 5.86 -33.06 14.54
CA ILE A 226 6.84 -33.31 15.61
C ILE A 226 6.10 -33.39 16.95
N PRO A 227 6.40 -34.39 17.82
CA PRO A 227 5.82 -34.46 19.16
C PRO A 227 6.10 -33.19 19.98
N HIS A 228 5.11 -32.73 20.74
CA HIS A 228 5.19 -31.45 21.47
C HIS A 228 6.35 -31.41 22.49
N ASP A 229 6.62 -32.54 23.13
CA ASP A 229 7.66 -32.68 24.15
C ASP A 229 9.08 -32.85 23.59
N HIS A 230 9.23 -33.00 22.27
CA HIS A 230 10.55 -33.22 21.69
C HIS A 230 11.36 -31.90 21.66
N PRO A 231 12.53 -31.83 22.34
CA PRO A 231 13.36 -30.63 22.33
C PRO A 231 14.02 -30.48 20.96
N ILE A 232 13.56 -29.52 20.17
CA ILE A 232 14.15 -29.17 18.87
C ILE A 232 14.32 -27.65 18.83
N PRO A 233 15.48 -27.14 18.37
CA PRO A 233 15.66 -25.70 18.20
C PRO A 233 14.58 -25.12 17.28
N ALA A 234 13.95 -24.01 17.70
CA ALA A 234 12.91 -23.31 16.94
C ALA A 234 13.30 -23.10 15.46
N LYS A 235 14.54 -22.67 15.22
CA LYS A 235 15.11 -22.51 13.87
C LYS A 235 14.97 -23.75 12.99
N LYS A 236 15.14 -24.97 13.54
CA LYS A 236 14.99 -26.21 12.75
C LYS A 236 13.53 -26.51 12.44
N VAL A 237 12.62 -26.26 13.39
CA VAL A 237 11.17 -26.46 13.20
C VAL A 237 10.66 -25.51 12.12
N ILE A 238 10.92 -24.21 12.28
CA ILE A 238 10.49 -23.14 11.36
C ILE A 238 11.03 -23.38 9.95
N ASN A 239 12.32 -23.70 9.80
CA ASN A 239 12.89 -23.97 8.47
C ASN A 239 12.29 -25.22 7.79
N ARG A 240 11.91 -26.25 8.56
CA ARG A 240 11.22 -27.42 8.00
C ARG A 240 9.80 -27.06 7.57
N ALA A 241 9.11 -26.27 8.38
CA ALA A 241 7.79 -25.72 8.10
C ALA A 241 7.79 -24.91 6.79
N LEU A 242 8.68 -23.92 6.68
CA LEU A 242 8.83 -23.06 5.50
C LEU A 242 9.26 -23.78 4.22
N LYS A 243 9.94 -24.93 4.34
CA LYS A 243 10.30 -25.75 3.16
C LYS A 243 9.14 -26.58 2.63
N LYS A 244 8.19 -26.93 3.50
CA LYS A 244 7.09 -27.84 3.19
C LYS A 244 5.82 -27.10 2.74
N HIS A 245 5.65 -25.87 3.20
CA HIS A 245 4.46 -25.06 2.93
C HIS A 245 4.85 -23.75 2.26
N ALA A 246 4.08 -23.33 1.25
CA ALA A 246 4.28 -22.01 0.66
C ALA A 246 3.89 -20.91 1.67
N LYS A 247 4.37 -19.69 1.45
CA LYS A 247 4.06 -18.54 2.32
C LYS A 247 2.55 -18.27 2.48
N PRO A 248 1.72 -18.32 1.40
CA PRO A 248 0.28 -18.16 1.54
C PRO A 248 -0.36 -19.29 2.36
N ASP A 249 0.08 -20.54 2.16
CA ASP A 249 -0.44 -21.70 2.90
C ASP A 249 -0.16 -21.57 4.40
N MET A 250 1.02 -21.05 4.77
CA MET A 250 1.34 -20.77 6.16
C MET A 250 0.41 -19.73 6.77
N ALA A 251 0.16 -18.63 6.05
CA ALA A 251 -0.73 -17.58 6.54
C ALA A 251 -2.17 -18.11 6.75
N LEU A 252 -2.69 -18.91 5.81
CA LEU A 252 -4.00 -19.55 5.95
C LEU A 252 -4.04 -20.53 7.13
N ALA A 253 -2.98 -21.32 7.32
CA ALA A 253 -2.90 -22.25 8.44
C ALA A 253 -2.84 -21.52 9.79
N ILE A 254 -2.19 -20.35 9.84
CA ILE A 254 -2.18 -19.48 11.03
C ILE A 254 -3.59 -18.98 11.34
N VAL A 255 -4.38 -18.63 10.31
CA VAL A 255 -5.79 -18.23 10.50
C VAL A 255 -6.59 -19.36 11.11
N GLU A 256 -6.53 -20.55 10.52
CA GLU A 256 -7.27 -21.71 11.00
C GLU A 256 -6.88 -22.07 12.44
N TYR A 257 -5.60 -21.90 12.78
CA TYR A 257 -5.12 -22.09 14.16
C TYR A 257 -5.70 -21.05 15.11
N CYS A 258 -5.69 -19.77 14.73
CA CYS A 258 -6.27 -18.69 15.53
C CYS A 258 -7.79 -18.85 15.73
N GLU A 259 -8.54 -19.22 14.68
CA GLU A 259 -9.99 -19.46 14.78
C GLU A 259 -10.33 -20.56 15.80
N LYS A 260 -9.49 -21.60 15.89
CA LYS A 260 -9.68 -22.70 16.85
C LYS A 260 -9.32 -22.34 18.29
N HIS A 261 -8.35 -21.45 18.49
CA HIS A 261 -7.80 -21.14 19.82
C HIS A 261 -8.20 -19.74 20.34
N GLY A 262 -8.93 -18.98 19.52
CA GLY A 262 -9.42 -17.63 19.81
C GLY A 262 -8.40 -16.51 19.55
N ASP A 263 -8.92 -15.28 19.44
CA ASP A 263 -8.15 -14.08 19.08
C ASP A 263 -7.05 -13.70 20.09
N ALA A 264 -7.13 -14.23 21.32
CA ALA A 264 -6.15 -13.99 22.36
C ALA A 264 -4.75 -14.52 22.01
N VAL A 265 -4.68 -15.48 21.08
CA VAL A 265 -3.42 -16.07 20.58
C VAL A 265 -2.63 -15.10 19.72
N VAL A 266 -3.27 -14.08 19.11
CA VAL A 266 -2.56 -13.09 18.32
C VAL A 266 -1.61 -12.28 19.20
N PRO A 267 -0.30 -12.21 18.88
CA PRO A 267 0.67 -11.53 19.72
C PRO A 267 0.33 -10.05 19.91
N ILE A 268 0.58 -9.56 21.12
CA ILE A 268 0.21 -8.19 21.53
C ILE A 268 0.84 -7.14 20.61
N LEU A 269 2.10 -7.35 20.20
CA LEU A 269 2.80 -6.41 19.32
C LEU A 269 2.07 -6.23 17.99
N ILE A 270 1.63 -7.34 17.36
CA ILE A 270 0.90 -7.30 16.09
C ILE A 270 -0.44 -6.60 16.27
N ARG A 271 -1.20 -6.93 17.33
CA ARG A 271 -2.47 -6.25 17.65
C ARG A 271 -2.29 -4.75 17.83
N TRP A 272 -1.24 -4.33 18.52
CA TRP A 272 -0.93 -2.91 18.72
C TRP A 272 -0.50 -2.22 17.43
N THR A 273 0.30 -2.87 16.59
CA THR A 273 0.69 -2.35 15.28
C THR A 273 -0.53 -2.14 14.39
N LEU A 274 -1.42 -3.13 14.29
CA LEU A 274 -2.66 -3.02 13.53
C LEU A 274 -3.55 -1.88 14.04
N LYS A 275 -3.83 -1.85 15.34
CA LYS A 275 -4.64 -0.80 15.97
C LYS A 275 -4.06 0.59 15.72
N ARG A 276 -2.73 0.72 15.77
CA ARG A 276 -2.02 1.98 15.51
C ARG A 276 -2.18 2.43 14.07
N VAL A 277 -1.94 1.55 13.10
CA VAL A 277 -2.06 1.85 11.67
C VAL A 277 -3.49 2.29 11.33
N ILE A 278 -4.49 1.62 11.90
CA ILE A 278 -5.90 1.98 11.73
C ILE A 278 -6.21 3.33 12.38
N SER A 279 -5.70 3.57 13.59
CA SER A 279 -5.84 4.87 14.25
C SER A 279 -5.20 6.00 13.44
N MET A 280 -4.09 5.75 12.75
CA MET A 280 -3.44 6.73 11.88
C MET A 280 -4.27 6.98 10.61
N ALA A 281 -4.81 5.92 10.00
CA ALA A 281 -5.71 6.05 8.86
C ALA A 281 -6.97 6.88 9.20
N ASN A 282 -7.51 6.73 10.42
CA ASN A 282 -8.68 7.46 10.89
C ASN A 282 -8.37 8.85 11.49
N GLY A 283 -7.13 9.12 11.91
CA GLY A 283 -6.76 10.40 12.53
C GLY A 283 -6.59 11.57 11.56
N ASN A 284 -6.58 11.29 10.25
CA ASN A 284 -6.31 12.28 9.19
C ASN A 284 -7.58 12.69 8.40
N THR A 285 -8.77 12.40 8.93
CA THR A 285 -10.09 12.84 8.43
C THR A 285 -10.68 13.90 9.34
#